data_AF-A0A430QTA2-F1
#
_entry.id   AF-A0A430QTA2-F1
#
_cell.length_a   1.000
_cell.length_b   1.000
_cell.length_c   1.000
_cell.angle_alpha   90.00
_cell.angle_beta   90.00
_cell.angle_gamma   90.00
#
_symmetry.space_group_name_H-M   'P 1'
#
loop_
_entity.id
_entity.type
_entity.pdbx_description
1 polymer ?
#
loop_
_entity_poly.entity_id
_entity_poly.type
_entity_poly.pdbx_seq_one_letter_code
_entity_poly.pdbx_strand_id
1 'polypeptide(L)'
;MGVLIYKLSFLCPLNELGKSPSELMRLKECPLDPGGYFIIGGTEKVVLMQEQTSKNRLIIEEDSKRGLVCSVTSSSAQTKSKTNIVTKDDKFYLSHNSFIVDVPIAILFKAMNITSDQELLQLIGTEESVWANFVPSLKLCLEYNIHTCLDACNWLHSRLRQPRYRTAFGASRTLRTAANILETDIILEIQRFLRDIIITHIEMEKLNFAPRAFFLGQMVRYLILANEKRIPVSPISSNNLSYMQFIKSVTLSHE
;
A
#
# COMPACT_ATOMS: atom_id res chain seq x y z
N MET A 1 -3.23 -18.34 -29.34
CA MET A 1 -3.84 -17.30 -28.49
C MET A 1 -4.84 -16.54 -29.35
N GLY A 2 -6.13 -16.59 -29.02
CA GLY A 2 -7.12 -15.73 -29.66
C GLY A 2 -7.13 -14.39 -28.94
N VAL A 3 -6.93 -13.29 -29.67
CA VAL A 3 -7.13 -11.94 -29.13
C VAL A 3 -8.63 -11.69 -29.08
N LEU A 4 -9.17 -11.41 -27.89
CA LEU A 4 -10.56 -11.00 -27.75
C LEU A 4 -10.69 -9.56 -28.24
N ILE A 5 -11.40 -9.37 -29.35
CA ILE A 5 -11.60 -8.06 -29.95
C ILE A 5 -12.83 -7.41 -29.32
N TYR A 6 -12.66 -6.20 -28.81
CA TYR A 6 -13.74 -5.35 -28.31
C TYR A 6 -14.46 -4.70 -29.49
N LYS A 7 -15.76 -4.94 -29.65
CA LYS A 7 -16.51 -4.42 -30.80
C LYS A 7 -16.50 -2.89 -30.80
N LEU A 8 -16.20 -2.31 -31.97
CA LEU A 8 -16.01 -0.86 -32.15
C LEU A 8 -14.84 -0.24 -31.36
N SER A 9 -13.88 -1.03 -30.85
CA SER A 9 -12.59 -0.49 -30.40
C SER A 9 -11.71 -0.08 -31.59
N PHE A 10 -10.63 0.66 -31.32
CA PHE A 10 -9.62 1.00 -32.33
C PHE A 10 -9.05 -0.23 -33.04
N LEU A 11 -8.93 -1.37 -32.37
CA LEU A 11 -8.40 -2.62 -32.96
C LEU A 11 -9.48 -3.46 -33.66
N CYS A 12 -10.72 -2.96 -33.71
CA CYS A 12 -11.82 -3.66 -34.37
C CYS A 12 -11.79 -3.33 -35.86
N PRO A 13 -11.75 -4.32 -36.77
CA PRO A 13 -11.83 -4.09 -38.22
C PRO A 13 -13.14 -3.41 -38.68
N LEU A 14 -14.13 -3.30 -37.80
CA LEU A 14 -15.35 -2.53 -38.03
C LEU A 14 -15.14 -1.02 -37.81
N ASN A 15 -14.18 -0.63 -36.96
CA ASN A 15 -13.89 0.76 -36.61
C ASN A 15 -12.66 1.31 -37.34
N GLU A 16 -11.63 0.47 -37.61
CA GLU A 16 -10.38 0.89 -38.30
C GLU A 16 -10.59 1.50 -39.69
N LEU A 17 -11.77 1.36 -40.28
CA LEU A 17 -12.08 1.85 -41.63
C LEU A 17 -13.02 3.06 -41.69
N GLY A 18 -13.54 3.57 -40.56
CA GLY A 18 -14.55 4.65 -40.61
C GLY A 18 -15.72 4.30 -41.53
N LYS A 19 -16.14 3.03 -41.53
CA LYS A 19 -17.09 2.47 -42.49
C LYS A 19 -18.40 3.26 -42.46
N SER A 20 -18.90 3.59 -43.65
CA SER A 20 -20.20 4.22 -43.81
C SER A 20 -21.32 3.28 -43.30
N PRO A 21 -22.48 3.82 -42.90
CA PRO A 21 -23.63 3.00 -42.50
C PRO A 21 -23.99 1.92 -43.53
N SER A 22 -23.88 2.24 -44.82
CA SER A 22 -24.12 1.32 -45.93
C SER A 22 -23.16 0.12 -45.95
N GLU A 23 -21.89 0.32 -45.59
CA GLU A 23 -20.90 -0.75 -45.55
C GLU A 23 -21.09 -1.66 -44.34
N LEU A 24 -21.48 -1.10 -43.18
CA LEU A 24 -21.86 -1.89 -42.00
C LEU A 24 -23.07 -2.78 -42.29
N MET A 25 -24.08 -2.25 -42.98
CA MET A 25 -25.25 -3.04 -43.39
C MET A 25 -24.87 -4.20 -44.34
N ARG A 26 -23.92 -4.00 -45.25
CA ARG A 26 -23.39 -5.08 -46.12
C ARG A 26 -22.68 -6.16 -45.31
N LEU A 27 -22.05 -5.79 -44.20
CA LEU A 27 -21.41 -6.71 -43.26
C LEU A 27 -22.39 -7.32 -42.24
N LYS A 28 -23.70 -7.06 -42.39
CA LYS A 28 -24.77 -7.48 -41.46
C LYS A 28 -24.60 -6.94 -40.05
N GLU A 29 -23.95 -5.79 -39.92
CA GLU A 29 -23.80 -5.07 -38.65
C GLU A 29 -24.77 -3.89 -38.58
N CYS A 30 -25.29 -3.61 -37.39
CA CYS A 30 -26.19 -2.48 -37.17
C CYS A 30 -25.38 -1.18 -37.02
N PRO A 31 -25.62 -0.13 -37.83
CA PRO A 31 -24.93 1.15 -37.70
C PRO A 31 -25.20 1.89 -36.37
N LEU A 32 -26.29 1.54 -35.68
CA LEU A 32 -26.70 2.14 -34.40
C LEU A 32 -26.30 1.29 -33.18
N ASP A 33 -25.54 0.20 -33.39
CA ASP A 33 -25.00 -0.58 -32.28
C ASP A 33 -23.99 0.27 -31.49
N PRO A 34 -24.20 0.48 -30.17
CA PRO A 34 -23.25 1.23 -29.34
C PRO A 34 -21.88 0.54 -29.23
N GLY A 35 -21.80 -0.77 -29.53
CA GLY A 35 -20.60 -1.57 -29.31
C GLY A 35 -20.28 -1.68 -27.83
N GLY A 36 -18.99 -1.86 -27.52
CA GLY A 36 -18.55 -1.82 -26.13
C GLY A 36 -18.53 -3.16 -25.39
N TYR A 37 -18.60 -4.26 -26.13
CA TYR A 37 -18.69 -5.62 -25.59
C TYR A 37 -17.76 -6.57 -26.35
N PHE A 38 -17.57 -7.75 -25.78
CA PHE A 38 -16.82 -8.85 -26.36
C PHE A 38 -17.76 -9.91 -26.91
N ILE A 39 -17.41 -10.51 -28.04
CA ILE A 39 -18.11 -11.70 -28.55
C ILE A 39 -17.26 -12.93 -28.19
N ILE A 40 -17.73 -13.74 -27.24
CA ILE A 40 -17.04 -14.93 -26.73
C ILE A 40 -17.92 -16.14 -26.95
N GLY A 41 -17.48 -17.09 -27.79
CA GLY A 41 -18.24 -18.30 -28.10
C GLY A 41 -19.61 -18.03 -28.73
N GLY A 42 -19.74 -16.96 -29.51
CA GLY A 42 -21.01 -16.53 -30.12
C GLY A 42 -21.95 -15.78 -29.17
N THR A 43 -21.51 -15.48 -27.94
CA THR A 43 -22.29 -14.70 -26.96
C THR A 43 -21.65 -13.34 -26.68
N GLU A 44 -22.48 -12.31 -26.60
CA GLU A 44 -22.06 -10.96 -26.24
C GLU A 44 -21.86 -10.86 -24.72
N LYS A 45 -20.71 -10.32 -24.30
CA LYS A 45 -20.34 -10.17 -22.90
C LYS A 45 -19.82 -8.76 -22.65
N VAL A 46 -20.44 -8.07 -21.69
CA VAL A 46 -20.06 -6.73 -21.24
C VAL A 46 -19.26 -6.84 -19.95
N VAL A 47 -18.16 -6.10 -19.87
CA VAL A 47 -17.42 -5.94 -18.62
C VAL A 47 -17.93 -4.70 -17.92
N LEU A 48 -18.61 -4.89 -16.78
CA LEU A 48 -19.13 -3.78 -15.98
C LEU A 48 -17.97 -3.04 -15.31
N MET A 49 -18.08 -1.71 -15.26
CA MET A 49 -17.15 -0.90 -14.47
C MET A 49 -17.31 -1.24 -12.99
N GLN A 50 -16.19 -1.42 -12.31
CA GLN A 50 -16.18 -1.70 -10.87
C GLN A 50 -15.69 -0.48 -10.11
N GLU A 51 -16.37 -0.18 -9.01
CA GLU A 51 -15.93 0.79 -8.03
C GLU A 51 -14.94 0.13 -7.05
N GLN A 52 -13.78 0.75 -6.85
CA GLN A 52 -12.80 0.32 -5.86
C GLN A 52 -12.34 1.52 -5.04
N THR A 53 -11.87 1.27 -3.80
CA THR A 53 -11.23 2.31 -2.98
C THR A 53 -10.01 2.89 -3.69
N SER A 54 -9.81 4.21 -3.57
CA SER A 54 -8.67 4.91 -4.14
C SER A 54 -7.35 4.31 -3.63
N LYS A 55 -6.50 3.87 -4.56
CA LYS A 55 -5.13 3.43 -4.27
C LYS A 55 -4.22 4.66 -4.09
N ASN A 56 -3.10 4.48 -3.41
CA ASN A 56 -2.06 5.51 -3.18
C ASN A 56 -2.56 6.80 -2.51
N ARG A 57 -3.62 6.70 -1.70
CA ARG A 57 -4.19 7.83 -0.95
C ARG A 57 -4.30 7.50 0.53
N LEU A 58 -4.05 8.50 1.36
CA LEU A 58 -4.30 8.48 2.81
C LEU A 58 -5.80 8.46 3.10
N ILE A 59 -6.24 7.44 3.84
CA ILE A 59 -7.63 7.30 4.28
C ILE A 59 -7.62 7.12 5.79
N ILE A 60 -8.36 7.98 6.49
CA ILE A 60 -8.54 7.89 7.94
C ILE A 60 -9.94 7.35 8.18
N GLU A 61 -10.05 6.22 8.86
CA GLU A 61 -11.31 5.57 9.16
C GLU A 61 -11.43 5.38 10.67
N GLU A 62 -12.67 5.31 11.17
CA GLU A 62 -12.95 4.93 12.55
C GLU A 62 -13.36 3.46 12.58
N ASP A 63 -12.48 2.61 13.09
CA ASP A 63 -12.74 1.18 13.32
C ASP A 63 -13.35 1.01 14.72
N SER A 64 -14.52 0.38 14.79
CA SER A 64 -15.23 0.11 16.04
C SER A 64 -14.38 -0.62 17.09
N LYS A 65 -13.36 -1.38 16.69
CA LYS A 65 -12.48 -2.12 17.61
C LYS A 65 -11.15 -1.44 17.86
N ARG A 66 -10.65 -0.65 16.91
CA ARG A 66 -9.28 -0.11 16.91
C ARG A 66 -9.23 1.41 17.02
N GLY A 67 -10.38 2.07 17.09
CA GLY A 67 -10.46 3.53 17.06
C GLY A 67 -10.04 4.07 15.70
N LEU A 68 -9.36 5.21 15.69
CA LEU A 68 -8.88 5.83 14.46
C LEU A 68 -7.75 5.00 13.82
N VAL A 69 -7.92 4.71 12.53
CA VAL A 69 -6.97 3.98 11.69
C VAL A 69 -6.65 4.80 10.46
N CYS A 70 -5.36 5.01 10.19
CA CYS A 70 -4.92 5.61 8.94
C CYS A 70 -4.34 4.51 8.06
N SER A 71 -4.91 4.33 6.88
CA SER A 71 -4.50 3.30 5.95
C SER A 71 -4.12 3.88 4.58
N VAL A 72 -3.16 3.22 3.94
CA VAL A 72 -2.82 3.45 2.54
C VAL A 72 -2.65 2.12 1.83
N THR A 73 -3.47 1.92 0.80
CA THR A 73 -3.31 0.81 -0.14
C THR A 73 -2.36 1.26 -1.24
N SER A 74 -1.11 0.83 -1.15
CA SER A 74 -0.07 1.10 -2.13
C SER A 74 -0.24 0.17 -3.33
N SER A 75 -0.33 0.74 -4.52
CA SER A 75 -0.35 0.02 -5.78
C SER A 75 0.68 0.64 -6.71
N SER A 76 1.76 -0.10 -6.98
CA SER A 76 2.72 0.18 -8.05
C SER A 76 2.55 -0.84 -9.17
N ALA A 77 3.29 -0.67 -10.27
CA ALA A 77 3.27 -1.63 -11.38
C ALA A 77 3.72 -3.04 -10.95
N GLN A 78 4.60 -3.15 -9.93
CA GLN A 78 5.17 -4.42 -9.50
C GLN A 78 4.57 -4.98 -8.20
N THR A 79 3.96 -4.15 -7.35
CA THR A 79 3.54 -4.57 -6.00
C THR A 79 2.22 -3.93 -5.57
N LYS A 80 1.43 -4.70 -4.81
CA LYS A 80 0.29 -4.19 -4.05
C LYS A 80 0.57 -4.46 -2.57
N SER A 81 0.49 -3.43 -1.73
CA SER A 81 0.63 -3.57 -0.27
C SER A 81 -0.34 -2.65 0.47
N LYS A 82 -0.64 -2.95 1.74
CA LYS A 82 -1.49 -2.11 2.58
C LYS A 82 -0.78 -1.81 3.89
N THR A 83 -0.54 -0.53 4.15
CA THR A 83 0.04 -0.04 5.41
C THR A 83 -1.08 0.53 6.27
N ASN A 84 -1.20 0.06 7.52
CA ASN A 84 -2.16 0.61 8.48
C ASN A 84 -1.44 1.11 9.72
N ILE A 85 -1.71 2.34 10.14
CA ILE A 85 -1.31 2.88 11.43
C ILE A 85 -2.55 2.96 12.32
N VAL A 86 -2.42 2.45 13.54
CA VAL A 86 -3.48 2.41 14.55
C VAL A 86 -3.02 3.08 15.82
N THR A 87 -3.96 3.65 16.57
CA THR A 87 -3.69 4.23 17.90
C THR A 87 -4.16 3.26 18.99
N LYS A 88 -3.29 2.96 19.96
CA LYS A 88 -3.58 2.13 21.12
C LYS A 88 -2.93 2.74 22.36
N ASP A 89 -3.68 2.95 23.43
CA ASP A 89 -3.17 3.53 24.68
C ASP A 89 -2.29 4.78 24.44
N ASP A 90 -2.79 5.72 23.63
CA ASP A 90 -2.12 6.95 23.20
C ASP A 90 -0.75 6.75 22.50
N LYS A 91 -0.52 5.55 21.95
CA LYS A 91 0.68 5.17 21.22
C LYS A 91 0.33 4.73 19.79
N PHE A 92 1.23 4.96 18.86
CA PHE A 92 1.02 4.67 17.44
C PHE A 92 1.74 3.39 17.03
N TYR A 93 1.03 2.52 16.31
CA TYR A 93 1.55 1.23 15.86
C TYR A 93 1.26 1.00 14.38
N LEU A 94 2.22 0.39 13.69
CA LEU A 94 1.99 -0.25 12.40
C LEU A 94 1.30 -1.60 12.64
N SER A 95 0.09 -1.75 12.08
CA SER A 95 -0.62 -3.02 12.03
C SER A 95 -0.47 -3.66 10.65
N HIS A 96 0.35 -4.71 10.57
CA HIS A 96 0.65 -5.39 9.31
C HIS A 96 0.76 -6.90 9.50
N ASN A 97 0.20 -7.67 8.56
CA ASN A 97 0.05 -9.13 8.68
C ASN A 97 1.38 -9.89 8.71
N SER A 98 2.47 -9.28 8.26
CA SER A 98 3.79 -9.91 8.31
C SER A 98 4.41 -9.93 9.71
N PHE A 99 3.86 -9.17 10.67
CA PHE A 99 4.35 -9.20 12.05
C PHE A 99 3.41 -10.01 12.94
N ILE A 100 3.97 -10.61 13.99
CA ILE A 100 3.20 -11.38 14.99
C ILE A 100 2.38 -10.42 15.86
N VAL A 101 2.93 -9.23 16.12
CA VAL A 101 2.34 -8.15 16.92
C VAL A 101 2.33 -6.86 16.12
N ASP A 102 1.53 -5.88 16.53
CA ASP A 102 1.63 -4.54 15.97
C ASP A 102 2.96 -3.88 16.40
N VAL A 103 3.60 -3.19 15.46
CA VAL A 103 4.95 -2.65 15.62
C VAL A 103 4.88 -1.19 16.06
N PRO A 104 5.47 -0.79 17.20
CA PRO A 104 5.56 0.62 17.57
C PRO A 104 6.18 1.45 16.46
N ILE A 105 5.54 2.56 16.08
CA ILE A 105 5.95 3.30 14.89
C ILE A 105 7.35 3.92 15.07
N ALA A 106 7.71 4.31 16.29
CA ALA A 106 9.05 4.85 16.59
C ALA A 106 10.17 3.82 16.35
N ILE A 107 9.93 2.54 16.65
CA ILE A 107 10.89 1.45 16.34
C ILE A 107 11.03 1.28 14.83
N LEU A 108 9.92 1.38 14.09
CA LEU A 108 9.93 1.29 12.64
C LEU A 108 10.78 2.41 12.00
N PHE A 109 10.66 3.64 12.49
CA PHE A 109 11.52 4.75 12.06
C PHE A 109 13.00 4.49 12.31
N LYS A 110 13.35 3.97 13.50
CA LYS A 110 14.75 3.62 13.83
C LYS A 110 15.30 2.53 12.90
N ALA A 111 14.49 1.52 12.54
CA ALA A 111 14.87 0.49 11.56
C ALA A 111 15.02 1.04 10.12
N MET A 112 14.28 2.10 9.80
CA MET A 112 14.43 2.89 8.57
C MET A 112 15.62 3.86 8.59
N ASN A 113 16.51 3.72 9.59
CA ASN A 113 17.72 4.52 9.78
C ASN A 113 17.46 5.99 10.23
N ILE A 114 16.27 6.29 10.75
CA ILE A 114 15.96 7.57 11.40
C ILE A 114 16.05 7.35 12.90
N THR A 115 17.26 7.49 13.42
CA THR A 115 17.57 7.15 14.82
C THR A 115 17.42 8.34 15.76
N SER A 116 17.57 9.57 15.26
CA SER A 116 17.41 10.80 16.03
C SER A 116 15.93 11.03 16.36
N ASP A 117 15.61 11.10 17.65
CA ASP A 117 14.24 11.37 18.11
C ASP A 117 13.79 12.78 17.69
N GLN A 118 14.72 13.74 17.60
CA GLN A 118 14.44 15.09 17.11
C GLN A 118 14.03 15.07 15.63
N GLU A 119 14.77 14.33 14.79
CA GLU A 119 14.45 14.18 13.37
C GLU A 119 13.08 13.50 13.20
N LEU A 120 12.81 12.47 14.00
CA LEU A 120 11.54 11.75 13.99
C LEU A 120 10.36 12.70 14.32
N LEU A 121 10.47 13.49 15.39
CA LEU A 121 9.45 14.48 15.74
C LEU A 121 9.21 15.48 14.60
N GLN A 122 10.28 15.99 13.99
CA GLN A 122 10.20 16.94 12.87
C GLN A 122 9.57 16.34 11.61
N LEU A 123 9.77 15.04 11.34
CA LEU A 123 9.12 14.35 10.22
C LEU A 123 7.59 14.26 10.38
N ILE A 124 7.11 14.16 11.62
CA ILE A 124 5.68 14.10 11.93
C ILE A 124 5.09 15.51 11.94
N GLY A 125 5.78 16.49 12.52
CA GLY A 125 5.31 17.86 12.56
C GLY A 125 6.24 18.79 13.31
N THR A 126 5.88 20.07 13.34
CA THR A 126 6.61 21.10 14.06
C THR A 126 5.81 21.69 15.22
N GLU A 127 4.54 21.32 15.35
CA GLU A 127 3.65 21.80 16.38
C GLU A 127 3.86 21.05 17.69
N GLU A 128 3.82 21.80 18.79
CA GLU A 128 3.93 21.25 20.14
C GLU A 128 2.81 20.26 20.46
N SER A 129 1.58 20.48 19.95
CA SER A 129 0.47 19.53 20.14
C SER A 129 0.76 18.19 19.50
N VAL A 130 1.34 18.18 18.31
CA VAL A 130 1.73 16.97 17.58
C VAL A 130 2.84 16.23 18.32
N TRP A 131 3.84 16.96 18.82
CA TRP A 131 4.92 16.36 19.61
C TRP A 131 4.41 15.75 20.92
N ALA A 132 3.55 16.46 21.65
CA ALA A 132 2.98 15.98 22.90
C ALA A 132 2.24 14.63 22.72
N ASN A 133 1.47 14.48 21.64
CA ASN A 133 0.79 13.23 21.31
C ASN A 133 1.76 12.12 20.89
N PHE A 134 2.93 12.44 20.32
CA PHE A 134 3.87 11.43 19.82
C PHE A 134 4.89 10.95 20.87
N VAL A 135 5.24 11.79 21.85
CA VAL A 135 6.22 11.46 22.91
C VAL A 135 5.95 10.11 23.62
N PRO A 136 4.70 9.70 23.92
CA PRO A 136 4.44 8.36 24.47
C PRO A 136 4.95 7.21 23.59
N SER A 137 4.94 7.38 22.26
CA SER A 137 5.46 6.39 21.32
C SER A 137 7.00 6.35 21.32
N LEU A 138 7.67 7.48 21.58
CA LEU A 138 9.13 7.51 21.77
C LEU A 138 9.56 6.81 23.06
N LYS A 139 8.78 6.98 24.14
CA LYS A 139 9.06 6.30 25.42
C LYS A 139 9.09 4.78 25.29
N LEU A 140 8.29 4.19 24.40
CA LEU A 140 8.34 2.75 24.11
C LEU A 140 9.72 2.29 23.65
N CYS A 141 10.46 3.11 22.88
CA CYS A 141 11.81 2.76 22.46
C CYS A 141 12.74 2.61 23.67
N LEU A 142 12.59 3.47 24.68
CA LEU A 142 13.35 3.37 25.93
C LEU A 142 12.96 2.13 26.73
N GLU A 143 11.66 1.85 26.85
CA GLU A 143 11.14 0.65 27.55
C GLU A 143 11.67 -0.66 26.94
N TYR A 144 11.84 -0.70 25.61
CA TYR A 144 12.40 -1.85 24.89
C TYR A 144 13.93 -1.81 24.73
N ASN A 145 14.63 -0.79 25.27
CA ASN A 145 16.07 -0.56 25.08
C ASN A 145 16.52 -0.49 23.61
N ILE A 146 15.75 0.21 22.78
CA ILE A 146 16.01 0.38 21.35
C ILE A 146 16.53 1.79 21.08
N HIS A 147 17.82 1.89 20.79
CA HIS A 147 18.49 3.18 20.53
C HIS A 147 19.04 3.25 19.11
N THR A 148 19.53 2.13 18.58
CA THR A 148 20.19 2.06 17.27
C THR A 148 19.31 1.43 16.19
N CYS A 149 19.72 1.58 14.93
CA CYS A 149 19.10 0.90 13.80
C CYS A 149 19.20 -0.64 13.95
N LEU A 150 20.32 -1.14 14.46
CA LEU A 150 20.53 -2.56 14.70
C LEU A 150 19.56 -3.11 15.75
N ASP A 151 19.39 -2.41 16.88
CA ASP A 151 18.45 -2.83 17.94
C ASP A 151 17.03 -2.92 17.40
N ALA A 152 16.62 -1.91 16.62
CA ALA A 152 15.31 -1.88 15.99
C ALA A 152 15.13 -3.02 14.97
N CYS A 153 16.15 -3.27 14.14
CA CYS A 153 16.13 -4.38 13.17
C CYS A 153 16.06 -5.74 13.87
N ASN A 154 16.82 -5.96 14.94
CA ASN A 154 16.78 -7.18 15.74
C ASN A 154 15.40 -7.39 16.39
N TRP A 155 14.83 -6.32 16.95
CA TRP A 155 13.49 -6.36 17.53
C TRP A 155 12.45 -6.77 16.48
N LEU A 156 12.46 -6.14 15.30
CA LEU A 156 11.57 -6.48 14.19
C LEU A 156 11.77 -7.91 13.71
N HIS A 157 13.02 -8.34 13.53
CA HIS A 157 13.38 -9.67 13.07
C HIS A 157 12.76 -10.76 13.95
N SER A 158 12.81 -10.60 15.28
CA SER A 158 12.22 -11.54 16.24
C SER A 158 10.68 -11.64 16.17
N ARG A 159 10.01 -10.65 15.55
CA ARG A 159 8.55 -10.55 15.45
C ARG A 159 8.01 -10.75 14.03
N LEU A 160 8.85 -11.13 13.07
CA LEU A 160 8.40 -11.51 11.74
C LEU A 160 7.67 -12.85 11.77
N ARG A 161 6.52 -12.92 11.10
CA ARG A 161 5.83 -14.18 10.84
C ARG A 161 6.60 -14.96 9.77
N GLN A 162 7.00 -16.18 10.10
CA GLN A 162 7.56 -17.09 9.11
C GLN A 162 6.47 -17.44 8.07
N PRO A 163 6.77 -17.41 6.76
CA PRO A 163 5.81 -17.81 5.74
C PRO A 163 5.38 -19.26 5.96
N ARG A 164 4.08 -19.52 6.13
CA ARG A 164 3.53 -20.88 6.35
C ARG A 164 3.64 -21.81 5.13
N TYR A 165 3.95 -21.27 3.95
CA TYR A 165 4.02 -22.03 2.70
C TYR A 165 5.20 -21.54 1.86
N ARG A 166 6.39 -22.09 2.09
CA ARG A 166 7.45 -22.13 1.07
C ARG A 166 7.51 -23.54 0.53
N THR A 167 6.88 -23.75 -0.63
CA THR A 167 7.20 -24.87 -1.51
C THR A 167 8.70 -24.84 -1.81
N ALA A 168 9.31 -26.01 -1.74
CA ALA A 168 10.75 -26.27 -1.78
C ALA A 168 11.44 -26.00 -3.14
N PHE A 169 11.10 -24.91 -3.84
CA PHE A 169 11.70 -24.51 -5.12
C PHE A 169 12.21 -23.07 -5.02
N GLY A 170 13.41 -22.91 -4.46
CA GLY A 170 14.05 -21.60 -4.31
C GLY A 170 14.82 -21.41 -3.00
N ALA A 171 14.92 -22.44 -2.16
CA ALA A 171 15.82 -22.43 -1.01
C ALA A 171 17.29 -22.60 -1.45
N SER A 172 17.83 -21.62 -2.17
CA SER A 172 19.26 -21.31 -2.04
C SER A 172 19.44 -20.53 -0.73
N ARG A 173 19.09 -21.18 0.37
CA ARG A 173 19.57 -20.80 1.68
C ARG A 173 20.90 -21.52 1.77
N THR A 174 21.94 -20.88 1.26
CA THR A 174 23.30 -21.24 1.64
C THR A 174 23.29 -21.45 3.14
N LEU A 175 23.77 -22.61 3.55
CA LEU A 175 23.85 -23.08 4.93
C LEU A 175 24.74 -22.11 5.71
N ARG A 176 24.24 -20.92 6.06
CA ARG A 176 24.93 -19.96 6.91
C ARG A 176 24.85 -20.52 8.32
N THR A 177 25.89 -21.25 8.71
CA THR A 177 26.19 -21.57 10.10
C THR A 177 26.07 -20.29 10.93
N ALA A 178 25.42 -20.38 12.10
CA ALA A 178 25.12 -19.26 12.99
C ALA A 178 26.34 -18.41 13.41
N ALA A 179 27.55 -18.86 13.13
CA ALA A 179 28.81 -18.20 13.48
C ALA A 179 29.19 -16.99 12.61
N ASN A 180 28.55 -16.77 11.44
CA ASN A 180 28.95 -15.72 10.47
C ASN A 180 27.81 -14.77 10.07
N ILE A 181 26.82 -14.53 10.93
CA ILE A 181 25.80 -13.49 10.66
C ILE A 181 26.38 -12.16 11.13
N LEU A 182 26.80 -11.33 10.18
CA LEU A 182 27.26 -9.97 10.47
C LEU A 182 26.04 -9.09 10.81
N GLU A 183 26.18 -8.16 11.74
CA GLU A 183 25.10 -7.22 12.12
C GLU A 183 24.52 -6.48 10.91
N THR A 184 25.37 -6.16 9.93
CA THR A 184 24.98 -5.53 8.66
C THR A 184 24.05 -6.39 7.81
N ASP A 185 24.15 -7.71 7.90
CA ASP A 185 23.28 -8.62 7.15
C ASP A 185 21.85 -8.59 7.69
N ILE A 186 21.70 -8.51 9.02
CA ILE A 186 20.38 -8.41 9.68
C ILE A 186 19.71 -7.10 9.29
N ILE A 187 20.45 -5.98 9.37
CA ILE A 187 19.94 -4.66 8.98
C ILE A 187 19.49 -4.71 7.51
N LEU A 188 20.33 -5.25 6.62
CA LEU A 188 20.02 -5.33 5.20
C LEU A 188 18.81 -6.21 4.90
N GLU A 189 18.66 -7.35 5.59
CA GLU A 189 17.51 -8.25 5.45
C GLU A 189 16.21 -7.54 5.86
N ILE A 190 16.20 -6.89 7.03
CA ILE A 190 15.03 -6.17 7.54
C ILE A 190 14.69 -4.98 6.65
N GLN A 191 15.67 -4.19 6.24
CA GLN A 191 15.44 -3.05 5.36
C GLN A 191 14.91 -3.49 3.99
N ARG A 192 15.46 -4.55 3.38
CA ARG A 192 14.89 -5.11 2.14
C ARG A 192 13.45 -5.56 2.33
N PHE A 193 13.16 -6.21 3.44
CA PHE A 193 11.80 -6.59 3.79
C PHE A 193 10.88 -5.36 3.90
N LEU A 194 11.28 -4.32 4.65
CA LEU A 194 10.50 -3.08 4.79
C LEU A 194 10.26 -2.37 3.46
N ARG A 195 11.26 -2.35 2.56
CA ARG A 195 11.13 -1.83 1.20
C ARG A 195 10.03 -2.53 0.40
N ASP A 196 9.82 -3.83 0.61
CA ASP A 196 8.87 -4.61 -0.19
C ASP A 196 7.44 -4.57 0.38
N ILE A 197 7.27 -4.13 1.64
CA ILE A 197 5.95 -4.12 2.30
C ILE A 197 5.42 -2.72 2.62
N ILE A 198 6.26 -1.77 3.04
CA ILE A 198 5.82 -0.47 3.55
C ILE A 198 5.77 0.55 2.42
N ILE A 199 4.57 1.09 2.16
CA ILE A 199 4.34 2.27 1.30
C ILE A 199 5.05 2.11 -0.05
N THR A 200 4.79 0.99 -0.75
CA THR A 200 5.59 0.56 -1.91
C THR A 200 5.42 1.43 -3.15
N HIS A 201 4.37 2.25 -3.20
CA HIS A 201 4.11 3.19 -4.29
C HIS A 201 5.02 4.42 -4.26
N ILE A 202 5.70 4.69 -3.14
CA ILE A 202 6.69 5.76 -3.05
C ILE A 202 8.04 5.20 -3.44
N GLU A 203 8.59 5.77 -4.50
CA GLU A 203 9.90 5.42 -5.02
C GLU A 203 10.99 5.83 -4.03
N MET A 204 12.06 5.04 -3.99
CA MET A 204 13.25 5.32 -3.23
C MET A 204 14.47 4.85 -3.98
N GLU A 205 15.58 5.58 -3.84
CA GLU A 205 16.85 5.14 -4.35
C GLU A 205 17.50 4.15 -3.37
N LYS A 206 17.77 2.93 -3.84
CA LYS A 206 18.41 1.85 -3.05
C LYS A 206 17.63 1.51 -1.77
N LEU A 207 18.13 1.93 -0.62
CA LEU A 207 17.54 1.72 0.71
C LEU A 207 17.44 3.05 1.48
N ASN A 208 17.35 4.18 0.75
CA ASN A 208 17.08 5.46 1.37
C ASN A 208 15.60 5.56 1.74
N PHE A 209 15.28 5.36 3.03
CA PHE A 209 13.91 5.38 3.53
C PHE A 209 13.33 6.78 3.76
N ALA A 210 14.12 7.85 3.65
CA ALA A 210 13.68 9.22 3.92
C ALA A 210 12.31 9.59 3.28
N PRO A 211 12.04 9.36 1.97
CA PRO A 211 10.74 9.72 1.39
C PRO A 211 9.57 8.90 1.96
N ARG A 212 9.79 7.62 2.26
CA ARG A 212 8.75 6.75 2.85
C ARG A 212 8.52 7.06 4.32
N ALA A 213 9.57 7.39 5.05
CA ALA A 213 9.48 7.81 6.43
C ALA A 213 8.77 9.16 6.56
N PHE A 214 9.04 10.11 5.66
CA PHE A 214 8.28 11.36 5.62
C PHE A 214 6.77 11.09 5.42
N PHE A 215 6.41 10.24 4.46
CA PHE A 215 5.01 9.89 4.24
C PHE A 215 4.39 9.15 5.43
N LEU A 216 5.13 8.24 6.07
CA LEU A 216 4.71 7.57 7.30
C LEU A 216 4.52 8.56 8.45
N GLY A 217 5.38 9.58 8.54
CA GLY A 217 5.24 10.69 9.48
C GLY A 217 3.96 11.48 9.23
N GLN A 218 3.63 11.76 7.97
CA GLN A 218 2.36 12.36 7.59
C GLN A 218 1.15 11.46 7.96
N MET A 219 1.24 10.14 7.81
CA MET A 219 0.18 9.24 8.29
C MET A 219 -0.10 9.41 9.80
N VAL A 220 0.95 9.45 10.62
CA VAL A 220 0.83 9.67 12.08
C VAL A 220 0.27 11.05 12.38
N ARG A 221 0.79 12.09 11.71
CA ARG A 221 0.30 13.48 11.85
C ARG A 221 -1.19 13.57 11.57
N TYR A 222 -1.66 12.97 10.49
CA TYR A 222 -3.06 12.99 10.10
C TYR A 222 -3.94 12.28 11.14
N LEU A 223 -3.48 11.19 11.75
CA LEU A 223 -4.18 10.57 12.89
C LEU A 223 -4.29 11.51 14.09
N ILE A 224 -3.22 12.20 14.45
CA ILE A 224 -3.23 13.17 15.57
C ILE A 224 -4.23 14.29 15.27
N LEU A 225 -4.16 14.89 14.08
CA LEU A 225 -5.05 15.98 13.68
C LEU A 225 -6.52 15.54 13.58
N ALA A 226 -6.77 14.30 13.16
CA ALA A 226 -8.12 13.73 13.15
C ALA A 226 -8.64 13.49 14.58
N ASN A 227 -7.79 13.00 15.49
CA ASN A 227 -8.14 12.83 16.91
C ASN A 227 -8.47 14.17 17.58
N GLU A 228 -7.74 15.23 17.22
CA GLU A 228 -8.01 16.62 17.65
C GLU A 228 -9.22 17.26 16.92
N LYS A 229 -9.91 16.52 16.04
CA LYS A 229 -11.04 16.99 15.21
C LYS A 229 -10.70 18.19 14.32
N ARG A 230 -9.42 18.39 13.98
CA ARG A 230 -8.94 19.43 13.06
C ARG A 230 -9.08 19.03 11.59
N ILE A 231 -9.10 17.72 11.31
CA ILE A 231 -9.30 17.14 9.98
C ILE A 231 -10.48 16.16 10.07
N PRO A 232 -11.37 16.10 9.06
CA PRO A 232 -12.45 15.12 9.05
C PRO A 232 -11.90 13.70 8.87
N VAL A 233 -12.52 12.75 9.57
CA VAL A 233 -12.38 11.33 9.27
C VAL A 233 -12.99 11.07 7.89
N SER A 234 -12.36 10.24 7.06
CA SER A 234 -12.93 9.86 5.77
C SER A 234 -14.29 9.21 6.03
N PRO A 235 -15.37 9.69 5.40
CA PRO A 235 -16.70 9.16 5.64
C PRO A 235 -16.71 7.68 5.26
N ILE A 236 -17.13 6.82 6.20
CA ILE A 236 -17.31 5.38 5.99
C ILE A 236 -18.35 5.12 4.88
N SER A 237 -19.17 6.11 4.55
CA SER A 237 -20.17 5.96 3.48
C SER A 237 -19.51 5.84 2.11
N SER A 238 -19.84 4.77 1.42
CA SER A 238 -19.68 4.52 -0.02
C SER A 238 -20.19 5.63 -0.95
N ASN A 239 -20.68 6.75 -0.42
CA ASN A 239 -21.27 7.86 -1.18
C ASN A 239 -20.27 8.99 -1.48
N ASN A 240 -19.06 8.96 -0.93
CA ASN A 240 -18.04 9.95 -1.28
C ASN A 240 -17.12 9.43 -2.39
N LEU A 241 -17.52 9.72 -3.64
CA LEU A 241 -16.79 9.35 -4.85
C LEU A 241 -15.33 9.84 -4.88
N SER A 242 -14.96 10.83 -4.06
CA SER A 242 -13.57 11.30 -4.02
C SER A 242 -12.61 10.23 -3.48
N TYR A 243 -13.07 9.28 -2.67
CA TYR A 243 -12.27 8.16 -2.16
C TYR A 243 -12.41 6.88 -2.99
N MET A 244 -13.08 6.97 -4.14
CA MET A 244 -13.38 5.85 -5.01
C MET A 244 -12.73 6.06 -6.38
N GLN A 245 -12.33 4.96 -6.99
CA GLN A 245 -11.75 4.91 -8.32
C GLN A 245 -12.52 3.89 -9.13
N PHE A 246 -13.03 4.33 -10.29
CA PHE A 246 -13.69 3.44 -11.24
C PHE A 246 -12.66 2.72 -12.10
N ILE A 247 -12.67 1.40 -12.05
CA ILE A 247 -11.84 0.55 -12.88
C ILE A 247 -12.61 0.19 -14.14
N LYS A 248 -12.04 0.56 -15.30
CA LYS A 248 -12.59 0.30 -16.62
C LYS A 248 -12.13 -1.06 -17.15
N SER A 249 -12.86 -1.57 -18.15
CA SER A 249 -12.67 -2.90 -18.77
C SER A 249 -11.23 -3.23 -19.18
N VAL A 250 -10.44 -2.24 -19.61
CA VAL A 250 -9.05 -2.42 -20.06
C VAL A 250 -8.07 -2.65 -18.90
N THR A 251 -8.42 -2.25 -17.68
CA THR A 251 -7.51 -2.30 -16.51
C THR A 251 -7.69 -3.56 -15.67
N LEU A 252 -8.76 -4.33 -15.91
CA LEU A 252 -9.09 -5.56 -15.17
C LEU A 252 -8.21 -6.77 -15.55
N SER A 253 -7.41 -6.69 -16.62
CA SER A 253 -6.53 -7.78 -17.06
C SER A 253 -5.22 -7.91 -16.25
N HIS A 254 -4.96 -6.99 -15.31
CA HIS A 254 -3.74 -6.95 -14.48
C HIS A 254 -4.01 -7.13 -12.99
N GLU A 255 -5.22 -7.52 -12.59
CA GLU A 255 -5.55 -7.90 -11.21
C GLU A 255 -5.68 -9.41 -11.05
#